data_AF-A0A2T4DDJ1-F1
#
_entry.id   AF-A0A2T4DDJ1-F1
#
_cell.length_a   1.000
_cell.length_b   1.000
_cell.length_c   1.000
_cell.angle_alpha   90.00
_cell.angle_beta   90.00
_cell.angle_gamma   90.00
#
_symmetry.space_group_name_H-M   'P 1'
#
loop_
_entity.id
_entity.type
_entity.pdbx_description
1 polymer ?
#
loop_
_entity_poly.entity_id
_entity_poly.type
_entity_poly.pdbx_seq_one_letter_code
_entity_poly.pdbx_strand_id
1 'polypeptide(L)'
;MYRILRYGVALTVALLSLTAQADLQEQLDALEPGASFELPPEQISSLAIRVPGVSVSCHAETVIDPGGQGNAVDIVAERVTFSGCAVRNWG
;
A
#
# COMPACT_ATOMS: atom_id res chain seq x y z
N MET A 1 -44.10 -9.63 -14.47
CA MET A 1 -42.87 -10.30 -14.99
C MET A 1 -41.66 -9.49 -14.55
N TYR A 2 -40.79 -10.13 -13.77
CA TYR A 2 -39.64 -9.55 -13.06
C TYR A 2 -38.63 -8.86 -13.99
N ARG A 3 -38.24 -7.61 -13.68
CA ARG A 3 -37.07 -6.93 -14.28
C ARG A 3 -36.43 -5.95 -13.29
N ILE A 4 -35.98 -6.47 -12.15
CA ILE A 4 -35.01 -5.78 -11.29
C ILE A 4 -33.92 -6.82 -10.99
N LEU A 5 -32.88 -6.90 -11.82
CA LEU A 5 -31.58 -7.46 -11.41
C LEU A 5 -30.57 -7.36 -12.57
N ARG A 6 -29.98 -6.18 -12.83
CA ARG A 6 -28.77 -6.10 -13.68
C ARG A 6 -27.73 -5.04 -13.28
N TYR A 7 -27.82 -4.43 -12.11
CA TYR A 7 -26.85 -3.42 -11.65
C TYR A 7 -26.22 -3.77 -10.30
N GLY A 8 -25.70 -4.99 -10.15
CA GLY A 8 -25.22 -5.48 -8.84
C GLY A 8 -23.81 -6.08 -8.82
N VAL A 9 -23.02 -6.00 -9.90
CA VAL A 9 -21.73 -6.71 -9.98
C VAL A 9 -20.52 -5.78 -10.06
N ALA A 10 -20.69 -4.50 -10.39
CA ALA A 10 -19.55 -3.59 -10.52
C ALA A 10 -19.00 -3.09 -9.16
N LEU A 11 -19.79 -3.13 -8.08
CA LEU A 11 -19.42 -2.50 -6.81
C LEU A 11 -18.54 -3.37 -5.88
N THR A 12 -18.46 -4.68 -6.12
CA THR A 12 -17.76 -5.60 -5.21
C THR A 12 -16.26 -5.68 -5.45
N VAL A 13 -15.77 -5.45 -6.67
CA VAL A 13 -14.33 -5.56 -6.98
C VAL A 13 -13.53 -4.40 -6.39
N ALA A 14 -14.08 -3.18 -6.38
CA ALA A 14 -13.40 -2.02 -5.80
C ALA A 14 -13.16 -2.17 -4.29
N LEU A 15 -14.08 -2.82 -3.57
CA LEU A 15 -13.94 -3.01 -2.11
C LEU A 15 -12.78 -3.94 -1.74
N LEU A 16 -12.47 -4.94 -2.57
CA LEU A 16 -11.40 -5.91 -2.29
C LEU A 16 -10.01 -5.26 -2.37
N SER A 17 -9.80 -4.36 -3.34
CA SER A 17 -8.53 -3.62 -3.46
C SER A 17 -8.29 -2.69 -2.27
N LEU A 18 -9.34 -2.05 -1.76
CA LEU A 18 -9.21 -1.18 -0.58
C LEU A 18 -8.87 -1.97 0.70
N THR A 19 -9.39 -3.19 0.85
CA THR A 19 -9.09 -4.01 2.04
C THR A 19 -7.64 -4.49 2.06
N ALA A 20 -7.03 -4.79 0.90
CA ALA A 20 -5.63 -5.21 0.84
C ALA A 20 -4.66 -4.08 1.23
N GLN A 21 -4.97 -2.83 0.85
CA GLN A 21 -4.15 -1.68 1.24
C GLN A 21 -4.24 -1.34 2.73
N ALA A 22 -5.44 -1.45 3.31
CA ALA A 22 -5.63 -1.22 4.74
C ALA A 22 -4.86 -2.26 5.58
N ASP A 23 -4.92 -3.53 5.16
CA ASP A 23 -4.19 -4.63 5.80
C ASP A 23 -2.66 -4.41 5.74
N LEU A 24 -2.13 -3.95 4.60
CA LEU A 24 -0.72 -3.61 4.47
C LEU A 24 -0.29 -2.48 5.42
N GLN A 25 -1.09 -1.41 5.52
CA GLN A 25 -0.76 -0.29 6.42
C GLN A 25 -0.79 -0.73 7.89
N GLU A 26 -1.74 -1.59 8.26
CA GLU A 26 -1.82 -2.15 9.61
C GLU A 26 -0.59 -2.99 9.94
N GLN A 27 -0.10 -3.80 8.99
CA GLN A 27 1.13 -4.57 9.15
C GLN A 27 2.36 -3.68 9.35
N LEU A 28 2.50 -2.60 8.57
CA LEU A 28 3.59 -1.63 8.70
C LEU A 28 3.56 -0.90 10.05
N ASP A 29 2.37 -0.56 10.54
CA ASP A 29 2.19 0.11 11.82
C ASP A 29 2.39 -0.83 13.02
N ALA A 30 2.24 -2.14 12.83
CA ALA A 30 2.48 -3.17 13.84
C ALA A 30 3.95 -3.65 13.92
N LEU A 31 4.85 -3.13 13.07
CA LEU A 31 6.26 -3.50 13.10
C LEU A 31 6.93 -3.09 14.42
N GLU A 32 7.86 -3.91 14.88
CA GLU A 32 8.77 -3.53 15.95
C GLU A 32 9.85 -2.56 15.43
N PRO A 33 10.33 -1.61 16.24
CA PRO A 33 11.45 -0.75 15.86
C PRO A 33 12.69 -1.56 15.48
N GLY A 34 13.33 -1.22 14.35
CA GLY A 34 14.48 -1.98 13.84
C GLY A 34 14.12 -3.20 12.99
N ALA A 35 12.83 -3.54 12.85
CA ALA A 35 12.39 -4.66 12.03
C ALA A 35 12.64 -4.43 10.53
N SER A 36 12.73 -5.53 9.79
CA SER A 36 12.78 -5.52 8.32
C SER A 36 11.48 -6.08 7.76
N PHE A 37 10.93 -5.42 6.76
CA PHE A 37 9.68 -5.81 6.11
C PHE A 37 9.82 -5.71 4.59
N GLU A 38 9.36 -6.73 3.88
CA GLU A 38 9.34 -6.75 2.42
C GLU A 38 7.91 -6.52 1.93
N LEU A 39 7.71 -5.49 1.10
CA LEU A 39 6.43 -5.22 0.48
C LEU A 39 6.07 -6.31 -0.55
N PRO A 40 4.80 -6.75 -0.58
CA PRO A 40 4.35 -7.81 -1.48
C PRO A 40 4.45 -7.40 -2.96
N PRO A 41 4.48 -8.39 -3.88
CA PRO A 41 4.57 -8.16 -5.33
C PRO A 41 3.23 -7.69 -5.93
N GLU A 42 2.77 -6.51 -5.54
CA GLU A 42 1.51 -5.94 -5.99
C GLU A 42 1.58 -4.43 -6.22
N GLN A 43 0.49 -3.88 -6.77
CA GLN A 43 0.34 -2.44 -6.93
C GLN A 43 -0.20 -1.83 -5.63
N ILE A 44 0.57 -0.95 -5.03
CA ILE A 44 0.25 -0.24 -3.79
C ILE A 44 -0.09 1.21 -4.13
N SER A 45 -1.22 1.72 -3.64
CA SER A 45 -1.64 3.09 -3.91
C SER A 45 -0.72 4.09 -3.20
N SER A 46 -0.72 4.06 -1.87
CA SER A 46 0.21 4.84 -1.05
C SER A 46 0.45 4.12 0.27
N LEU A 47 1.55 4.46 0.94
CA LEU A 47 1.88 3.90 2.25
C LEU A 47 2.56 4.93 3.15
N ALA A 48 2.40 4.77 4.45
CA ALA A 48 3.10 5.55 5.45
C ALA A 48 4.01 4.67 6.31
N ILE A 49 5.26 5.09 6.51
CA ILE A 49 6.21 4.42 7.40
C ILE A 49 6.30 5.22 8.71
N ARG A 50 5.67 4.68 9.76
CA ARG A 50 5.51 5.36 11.06
C ARG A 50 6.35 4.77 12.19
N VAL A 51 6.91 3.57 12.00
CA VAL A 51 7.74 2.89 12.99
C VAL A 51 9.22 3.28 12.79
N PRO A 52 9.96 3.68 13.83
CA PRO A 52 11.34 4.11 13.70
C PRO A 52 12.32 2.95 13.50
N GLY A 53 13.42 3.22 12.80
CA GLY A 53 14.52 2.25 12.62
C GLY A 53 14.22 1.09 11.68
N VAL A 54 13.04 1.06 11.05
CA VAL A 54 12.65 -0.06 10.18
C VAL A 54 13.34 -0.01 8.82
N SER A 55 13.52 -1.19 8.24
CA SER A 55 13.97 -1.36 6.86
C SER A 55 12.83 -1.92 6.03
N VAL A 56 12.33 -1.13 5.08
CA VAL A 56 11.29 -1.53 4.15
C VAL A 56 11.92 -1.74 2.77
N SER A 57 11.85 -2.97 2.27
CA SER A 57 12.28 -3.32 0.92
C SER A 57 11.07 -3.66 0.06
N CYS A 58 11.17 -3.50 -1.25
CA CYS A 58 10.14 -3.95 -2.18
C CYS A 58 10.56 -5.25 -2.87
N HIS A 59 9.58 -6.12 -3.10
CA HIS A 59 9.72 -7.15 -4.11
C HIS A 59 9.92 -6.50 -5.50
N ALA A 60 10.57 -7.22 -6.42
CA ALA A 60 10.92 -6.69 -7.75
C ALA A 60 9.69 -6.29 -8.60
N GLU A 61 8.52 -6.84 -8.27
CA GLU A 61 7.25 -6.59 -8.96
C GLU A 61 6.35 -5.59 -8.22
N THR A 62 6.79 -5.10 -7.06
CA THR A 62 6.05 -4.09 -6.29
C THR A 62 6.11 -2.75 -7.00
N VAL A 63 4.94 -2.15 -7.23
CA VAL A 63 4.82 -0.79 -7.79
C VAL A 63 3.98 0.06 -6.86
N ILE A 64 4.54 1.18 -6.41
CA ILE A 64 3.79 2.17 -5.62
C ILE A 64 3.33 3.28 -6.56
N ASP A 65 2.03 3.48 -6.69
CA ASP A 65 1.43 4.49 -7.56
C ASP A 65 0.17 5.10 -6.93
N PRO A 66 0.22 6.35 -6.45
CA PRO A 66 -0.91 7.02 -5.81
C PRO A 66 -1.97 7.51 -6.80
N GLY A 67 -1.90 7.10 -8.08
CA GLY A 67 -2.86 7.49 -9.10
C GLY A 67 -2.84 9.00 -9.41
N GLY A 68 -1.71 9.67 -9.15
CA GLY A 68 -1.53 11.10 -9.37
C GLY A 68 -2.14 12.01 -8.30
N GLN A 69 -2.48 11.49 -7.11
CA GLN A 69 -2.96 12.31 -5.99
C GLN A 69 -2.15 12.09 -4.72
N GLY A 70 -1.62 13.16 -4.13
CA GLY A 70 -0.89 13.10 -2.87
C GLY A 70 0.42 12.33 -2.98
N ASN A 71 0.91 11.85 -1.84
CA ASN A 71 2.22 11.25 -1.73
C ASN A 71 2.17 9.72 -1.86
N ALA A 72 3.09 9.18 -2.65
CA ALA A 72 3.21 7.73 -2.83
C ALA A 72 3.73 7.05 -1.55
N VAL A 73 4.69 7.67 -0.87
CA VAL A 73 5.33 7.16 0.34
C VAL A 73 5.51 8.30 1.33
N ASP A 74 4.87 8.19 2.50
CA ASP A 74 5.02 9.14 3.61
C ASP A 74 5.91 8.54 4.70
N ILE A 75 7.15 9.03 4.81
CA ILE A 75 8.07 8.61 5.87
C ILE A 75 7.95 9.58 7.05
N VAL A 76 7.33 9.13 8.13
CA VAL A 76 7.06 9.95 9.33
C VAL A 76 8.06 9.64 10.46
N ALA A 77 8.66 8.45 10.44
CA ALA A 77 9.57 7.99 11.48
C ALA A 77 11.04 8.27 11.18
N GLU A 78 11.86 8.32 12.24
CA GLU A 78 13.31 8.46 12.10
C GLU A 78 14.00 7.13 11.73
N ARG A 79 15.18 7.24 11.09
CA ARG A 79 16.06 6.11 10.76
C ARG A 79 15.42 5.01 9.89
N VAL A 80 14.52 5.39 8.99
CA VAL A 80 13.92 4.47 8.02
C VAL A 80 14.89 4.21 6.87
N THR A 81 15.04 2.93 6.52
CA THR A 81 15.66 2.51 5.25
C THR A 81 14.57 2.08 4.30
N PHE A 82 14.50 2.69 3.12
CA PHE A 82 13.53 2.35 2.09
C PHE A 82 14.27 2.02 0.78
N SER A 83 14.06 0.85 0.20
CA SER A 83 14.90 0.37 -0.90
C SER A 83 14.22 -0.60 -1.87
N GLY A 84 14.74 -0.67 -3.10
CA GLY A 84 14.30 -1.64 -4.11
C GLY A 84 12.93 -1.38 -4.74
N CYS A 85 12.30 -0.24 -4.44
CA CYS A 85 10.92 0.06 -4.84
C CYS A 85 10.82 0.82 -6.15
N ALA A 86 9.92 0.38 -7.03
CA ALA A 86 9.49 1.16 -8.18
C ALA A 86 8.34 2.10 -7.76
N VAL A 87 8.66 3.38 -7.61
CA VAL A 87 7.67 4.38 -7.16
C VAL A 87 7.34 5.36 -8.28
N ARG A 88 6.04 5.51 -8.53
CA ARG A 88 5.47 6.44 -9.49
C ARG A 88 4.88 7.61 -8.73
N ASN A 89 4.97 8.81 -9.31
CA ASN A 89 4.38 10.02 -8.73
C ASN A 89 4.81 10.22 -7.26
N TRP A 90 6.14 10.18 -6.99
CA TRP A 90 6.78 10.25 -5.66
C TRP A 90 6.38 11.44 -4.77
N GLY A 91 5.65 12.43 -5.30
CA GLY A 91 5.41 13.77 -4.74
C GLY A 91 5.14 13.82 -3.25
#